data_AF-A0A8R1TLH6-F1
#
_entry.id   AF-A0A8R1TLH6-F1
#
_cell.length_a   1.000
_cell.length_b   1.000
_cell.length_c   1.000
_cell.angle_alpha   90.00
_cell.angle_beta   90.00
_cell.angle_gamma   90.00
#
_symmetry.space_group_name_H-M   'P 1'
#
loop_
_entity.id
_entity.type
_entity.pdbx_description
1 polymer ?
#
loop_
_entity_poly.entity_id
_entity_poly.type
_entity_poly.pdbx_seq_one_letter_code
_entity_poly.pdbx_strand_id
1 'polypeptide(L)'
;MMEMLAKTIVAVSRCIKSPKLVPFTHGLITTLRNYAAVGSKIIAEKADKSFIDLNTEKLCSHVCVNYLIEGGEDPKILPDSEYPPWLFELKLEGRKQLEDLDPEVDGWLYWRAYRLRQLRQTHRIERLKQKFINLQDSPTMRRSGYRGKKASLYEV
;
A
#
# COMPACT_ATOMS: atom_id res chain seq x y z
N MET A 1 -20.80 36.38 -17.99
CA MET A 1 -19.76 35.62 -17.26
C MET A 1 -18.40 35.59 -17.97
N MET A 2 -18.33 35.68 -19.31
CA MET A 2 -17.05 35.61 -20.05
C MET A 2 -16.14 36.85 -19.88
N GLU A 3 -16.68 38.06 -19.73
CA GLU A 3 -15.84 39.27 -19.56
C GLU A 3 -15.10 39.34 -18.21
N MET A 4 -15.65 38.72 -17.16
CA MET A 4 -15.01 38.69 -15.85
C MET A 4 -13.73 37.86 -15.88
N LEU A 5 -13.71 36.72 -16.61
CA LEU A 5 -12.54 35.84 -16.71
C LEU A 5 -11.36 36.52 -17.43
N ALA A 6 -11.61 37.33 -18.46
CA ALA A 6 -10.54 37.99 -19.21
C ALA A 6 -9.78 39.04 -18.36
N LYS A 7 -10.51 39.80 -17.51
CA LYS A 7 -9.89 40.79 -16.63
C LYS A 7 -9.06 40.14 -15.52
N THR A 8 -9.46 38.96 -15.03
CA THR A 8 -8.69 38.23 -14.01
C THR A 8 -7.39 37.66 -14.57
N ILE A 9 -7.37 37.22 -15.84
CA ILE A 9 -6.17 36.65 -16.47
C ILE A 9 -5.04 37.70 -16.58
N VAL A 10 -5.36 38.96 -16.90
CA VAL A 10 -4.35 40.01 -17.06
C VAL A 10 -3.76 40.47 -15.71
N ALA A 11 -4.50 40.35 -14.62
CA ALA A 11 -4.00 40.75 -13.29
C ALA A 11 -2.94 39.79 -12.73
N VAL A 12 -2.97 38.50 -13.11
CA VAL A 12 -2.02 37.50 -12.59
C VAL A 12 -0.65 37.59 -13.27
N SER A 13 -0.56 38.21 -14.45
CA SER A 13 0.68 38.22 -15.26
C SER A 13 1.83 39.08 -14.69
N ARG A 14 1.58 39.97 -13.72
CA ARG A 14 2.60 40.95 -13.26
C ARG A 14 3.49 40.50 -12.10
N CYS A 15 3.29 39.31 -11.52
CA CYS A 15 4.02 38.90 -10.30
C CYS A 15 4.96 37.70 -10.45
N ILE A 16 5.34 37.31 -11.66
CA ILE A 16 6.39 36.28 -11.85
C ILE A 16 7.75 36.96 -11.67
N LYS A 17 8.15 37.19 -10.42
CA LYS A 17 9.55 37.46 -10.07
C LYS A 17 10.36 36.27 -10.56
N SER A 18 11.28 36.51 -11.50
CA SER A 18 12.19 35.51 -12.04
C SER A 18 12.82 34.72 -10.89
N PRO A 19 12.59 33.39 -10.80
CA PRO A 19 13.30 32.59 -9.81
C PRO A 19 14.79 32.68 -10.15
N LYS A 20 15.58 33.16 -9.19
CA LYS A 20 17.04 33.14 -9.29
C LYS A 20 17.44 31.68 -9.54
N LEU A 21 17.96 31.42 -10.74
CA LEU A 21 18.56 30.15 -11.11
C LEU A 21 19.75 29.93 -10.20
N VAL A 22 19.55 29.23 -9.09
CA VAL A 22 20.66 28.70 -8.31
C VAL A 22 21.32 27.62 -9.17
N PRO A 23 22.64 27.73 -9.43
CA PRO A 23 23.35 26.71 -10.18
C PRO A 23 23.20 25.40 -9.42
N PHE A 24 22.49 24.45 -10.04
CA PHE A 24 22.37 23.09 -9.57
C PHE A 24 23.75 22.46 -9.75
N THR A 25 24.63 22.65 -8.76
CA THR A 25 25.90 21.95 -8.72
C THR A 25 25.57 20.48 -8.74
N HIS A 26 26.06 19.78 -9.77
CA HIS A 26 26.05 18.32 -9.86
C HIS A 26 26.99 17.74 -8.80
N GLY A 27 26.75 18.07 -7.53
CA GLY A 27 27.25 17.28 -6.43
C GLY A 27 26.54 15.95 -6.54
N LEU A 28 27.31 14.89 -6.74
CA LEU A 28 26.86 13.52 -6.63
C LEU A 28 26.25 13.36 -5.24
N ILE A 29 24.95 13.61 -5.10
CA ILE A 29 24.19 13.24 -3.91
C ILE A 29 24.07 11.72 -4.00
N THR A 30 25.15 11.05 -3.61
CA THR A 30 25.14 9.65 -3.24
C THR A 30 24.16 9.56 -2.08
N THR A 31 22.93 9.20 -2.42
CA THR A 31 21.93 8.82 -1.43
C THR A 31 22.41 7.50 -0.84
N LEU A 32 23.37 7.58 0.07
CA LEU A 32 23.71 6.51 0.98
C LEU A 32 22.42 6.27 1.74
N ARG A 33 21.72 5.20 1.34
CA ARG A 33 20.61 4.69 2.13
C ARG A 33 21.25 4.25 3.43
N ASN A 34 21.15 5.12 4.43
CA ASN A 34 21.45 4.76 5.81
C ASN A 34 20.39 3.73 6.19
N TYR A 35 20.66 2.46 5.86
CA TYR A 35 20.02 1.37 6.54
C TYR A 35 20.35 1.61 8.01
N ALA A 36 19.34 1.92 8.82
CA ALA A 36 19.50 1.81 10.24
C ALA A 36 19.99 0.38 10.46
N ALA A 37 21.27 0.23 10.82
CA ALA A 37 21.74 -1.01 11.38
C ALA A 37 20.75 -1.29 12.49
N VAL A 38 19.94 -2.35 12.32
CA VAL A 38 19.14 -2.87 13.42
C VAL A 38 20.21 -3.32 14.39
N GLY A 39 20.63 -2.39 15.26
CA GLY A 39 21.58 -2.69 16.31
C GLY A 39 21.02 -3.93 16.99
N SER A 40 21.91 -4.81 17.39
CA SER A 40 21.63 -6.01 18.19
C SER A 40 21.08 -5.66 19.58
N LYS A 41 20.22 -4.64 19.68
CA LYS A 41 19.28 -4.46 20.76
C LYS A 41 18.48 -5.74 20.77
N ILE A 42 18.82 -6.61 21.72
CA ILE A 42 18.06 -7.79 22.09
C ILE A 42 16.63 -7.31 22.19
N ILE A 43 15.81 -7.71 21.23
CA ILE A 43 14.40 -7.36 21.21
C ILE A 43 13.84 -8.11 22.42
N ALA A 44 13.38 -7.37 23.42
CA ALA A 44 12.71 -7.97 24.56
C ALA A 44 11.58 -8.84 24.01
N GLU A 45 11.67 -10.15 24.27
CA GLU A 45 10.66 -11.11 23.88
C GLU A 45 9.37 -10.68 24.58
N LYS A 46 8.41 -10.21 23.78
CA LYS A 46 7.09 -9.86 24.31
C LYS A 46 6.41 -11.17 24.62
N ALA A 47 6.33 -11.53 25.89
CA ALA A 47 5.52 -12.66 26.32
C ALA A 47 4.10 -12.47 25.75
N ASP A 48 3.60 -13.50 25.07
CA ASP A 48 2.26 -13.49 24.51
C ASP A 48 1.25 -13.43 25.66
N LYS A 49 0.63 -12.26 25.83
CA LYS A 49 -0.43 -12.02 26.82
C LYS A 49 -1.81 -12.44 26.31
N SER A 50 -1.87 -13.15 25.19
CA SER A 50 -3.13 -13.65 24.63
C SER A 50 -3.60 -14.84 25.47
N PHE A 51 -4.44 -14.57 26.46
CA PHE A 51 -5.25 -15.60 27.07
C PHE A 51 -6.23 -16.16 26.03
N ILE A 52 -6.32 -17.48 25.94
CA ILE A 52 -7.25 -18.19 25.07
C ILE A 52 -8.16 -19.01 25.97
N ASP A 53 -9.47 -18.75 25.91
CA ASP A 53 -10.45 -19.55 26.62
C ASP A 53 -10.59 -20.91 25.91
N LEU A 54 -10.48 -22.00 26.66
CA LEU A 54 -10.54 -23.37 26.13
C LEU A 54 -11.93 -24.00 26.31
N ASN A 55 -12.86 -23.31 26.98
CA ASN A 55 -14.18 -23.86 27.30
C ASN A 55 -15.12 -23.74 26.10
N THR A 56 -15.35 -24.86 25.40
CA THR A 56 -16.19 -24.90 24.19
C THR A 56 -17.62 -24.40 24.42
N GLU A 57 -18.26 -24.78 25.53
CA GLU A 57 -19.65 -24.38 25.83
C GLU A 57 -19.79 -22.87 25.99
N LYS A 58 -18.79 -22.24 26.61
CA LYS A 58 -18.73 -20.78 26.78
C LYS A 58 -18.51 -20.09 25.43
N LEU A 59 -17.59 -20.60 24.61
CA LEU A 59 -17.29 -20.06 23.28
C LEU A 59 -18.48 -20.14 22.30
N CYS A 60 -19.33 -21.16 22.43
CA CYS A 60 -20.53 -21.29 21.60
C CYS A 60 -21.66 -20.34 22.02
N SER A 61 -21.67 -19.86 23.26
CA SER A 61 -22.79 -19.10 23.85
C SER A 61 -22.47 -17.63 24.11
N HIS A 62 -21.20 -17.27 24.28
CA HIS A 62 -20.77 -15.93 24.65
C HIS A 62 -19.68 -15.42 23.71
N VAL A 63 -19.70 -14.10 23.45
CA VAL A 63 -18.69 -13.40 22.67
C VAL A 63 -17.48 -13.12 23.55
N CYS A 64 -16.56 -14.08 23.60
CA CYS A 64 -15.33 -13.96 24.40
C CYS A 64 -14.34 -13.02 23.70
N VAL A 65 -14.23 -11.76 24.15
CA VAL A 65 -13.25 -10.81 23.61
C VAL A 65 -12.36 -10.22 24.70
N ASN A 66 -11.08 -10.07 24.39
CA ASN A 66 -10.04 -9.61 25.32
C ASN A 66 -10.21 -8.17 25.84
N TYR A 67 -11.17 -7.38 25.34
CA TYR A 67 -11.31 -5.97 25.70
C TYR A 67 -12.24 -5.70 26.89
N LEU A 68 -12.87 -6.70 27.48
CA LEU A 68 -13.70 -6.46 28.67
C LEU A 68 -12.79 -6.28 29.89
N ILE A 69 -12.44 -5.02 30.18
CA ILE A 69 -11.48 -4.64 31.23
C ILE A 69 -12.07 -4.80 32.64
N GLU A 70 -13.39 -4.79 32.78
CA GLU A 70 -14.06 -4.50 34.05
C GLU A 70 -15.07 -5.58 34.46
N GLY A 71 -14.61 -6.79 34.76
CA GLY A 71 -15.35 -7.78 35.57
C GLY A 71 -16.79 -8.14 35.15
N GLY A 72 -17.22 -7.72 33.96
CA GLY A 72 -18.54 -7.99 33.41
C GLY A 72 -18.58 -9.42 32.86
N GLU A 73 -19.78 -9.97 32.81
CA GLU A 73 -20.01 -11.19 32.04
C GLU A 73 -19.86 -10.90 30.55
N ASP A 74 -19.27 -11.85 29.81
CA ASP A 74 -19.14 -11.75 28.35
C ASP A 74 -20.54 -11.61 27.71
N PRO A 75 -20.71 -10.80 26.64
CA PRO A 75 -22.02 -10.66 25.99
C PRO A 75 -22.52 -12.00 25.44
N LYS A 76 -23.78 -12.36 25.74
CA LYS A 76 -24.42 -13.58 25.20
C LYS A 76 -24.75 -13.40 23.73
N ILE A 77 -24.58 -14.49 22.97
CA ILE A 77 -25.00 -14.58 21.57
C ILE A 77 -26.52 -14.78 21.55
N LEU A 78 -27.21 -13.87 20.86
CA LEU A 78 -28.66 -13.84 20.75
C LEU A 78 -29.09 -14.57 19.46
N PRO A 79 -30.38 -14.90 19.27
CA PRO A 79 -30.84 -15.47 18.01
C PRO A 79 -30.69 -14.47 16.85
N ASP A 80 -30.54 -15.01 15.63
CA ASP A 80 -30.30 -14.24 14.40
C ASP A 80 -31.31 -13.11 14.16
N SER A 81 -32.55 -13.26 14.61
CA SER A 81 -33.63 -12.27 14.46
C SER A 81 -33.37 -10.94 15.19
N GLU A 82 -32.49 -10.94 16.19
CA GLU A 82 -32.14 -9.73 16.94
C GLU A 82 -31.03 -8.92 16.25
N TYR A 83 -30.34 -9.52 15.29
CA TYR A 83 -29.29 -8.86 14.54
C TYR A 83 -29.82 -8.27 13.22
N PRO A 84 -29.22 -7.17 12.74
CA PRO A 84 -29.61 -6.59 11.46
C PRO A 84 -29.46 -7.60 10.30
N PRO A 85 -30.42 -7.67 9.35
CA PRO A 85 -30.40 -8.68 8.29
C PRO A 85 -29.17 -8.58 7.37
N TRP A 86 -28.67 -7.36 7.13
CA TRP A 86 -27.47 -7.12 6.31
C TRP A 86 -26.22 -7.81 6.87
N LEU A 87 -26.20 -8.14 8.17
CA LEU A 87 -25.09 -8.86 8.81
C LEU A 87 -24.91 -10.25 8.17
N PHE A 88 -26.01 -10.94 7.88
CA PHE A 88 -26.01 -12.28 7.29
C PHE A 88 -25.91 -12.26 5.76
N GLU A 89 -26.19 -11.12 5.14
CA GLU A 89 -25.97 -10.89 3.70
C GLU A 89 -24.49 -10.62 3.37
N LEU A 90 -23.66 -10.33 4.38
CA LEU A 90 -22.25 -10.02 4.20
C LEU A 90 -21.47 -11.26 3.71
N LYS A 91 -20.67 -11.06 2.67
CA LYS A 91 -19.76 -12.10 2.17
C LYS A 91 -18.63 -12.34 3.18
N LEU A 92 -18.69 -13.46 3.89
CA LEU A 92 -17.66 -13.91 4.82
C LEU A 92 -16.46 -14.54 4.13
N GLU A 93 -16.55 -14.78 2.83
CA GLU A 93 -15.43 -15.25 2.04
C GLU A 93 -14.28 -14.24 2.08
N GLY A 94 -13.06 -14.75 1.89
CA GLY A 94 -11.90 -13.89 1.75
C GLY A 94 -12.07 -12.87 0.62
N ARG A 95 -11.15 -11.92 0.55
CA ARG A 95 -11.12 -10.92 -0.53
C ARG A 95 -11.27 -11.60 -1.91
N LYS A 96 -12.25 -11.15 -2.70
CA LYS A 96 -12.43 -11.60 -4.08
C LYS A 96 -11.14 -11.41 -4.88
N GLN A 97 -10.88 -12.32 -5.81
CA GLN A 97 -9.76 -12.17 -6.73
C GLN A 97 -10.09 -11.11 -7.78
N LEU A 98 -9.07 -10.57 -8.46
CA LEU A 98 -9.28 -9.59 -9.53
C LEU A 98 -10.18 -10.12 -10.65
N GLU A 99 -10.16 -11.43 -10.88
CA GLU A 99 -10.91 -12.09 -11.94
C GLU A 99 -12.41 -12.24 -11.60
N ASP A 100 -12.76 -12.25 -10.31
CA ASP A 100 -14.15 -12.33 -9.83
C ASP A 100 -14.77 -10.95 -9.55
N LEU A 101 -13.97 -9.89 -9.65
CA LEU A 101 -14.39 -8.51 -9.44
C LEU A 101 -14.88 -7.93 -10.77
N ASP A 102 -16.06 -7.31 -10.75
CA ASP A 102 -16.63 -6.65 -11.92
C ASP A 102 -16.40 -5.12 -11.83
N PRO A 103 -15.84 -4.45 -12.85
CA PRO A 103 -15.70 -2.99 -12.86
C PRO A 103 -17.03 -2.23 -12.71
N GLU A 104 -18.16 -2.75 -13.17
CA GLU A 104 -19.45 -2.04 -13.11
C GLU A 104 -20.14 -2.22 -11.74
N VAL A 105 -19.97 -3.39 -11.10
CA VAL A 105 -20.61 -3.71 -9.81
C VAL A 105 -19.72 -3.33 -8.62
N ASP A 106 -18.45 -3.73 -8.64
CA ASP A 106 -17.50 -3.52 -7.54
C ASP A 106 -16.69 -2.21 -7.71
N GLY A 107 -16.77 -1.56 -8.87
CA GLY A 107 -16.28 -0.21 -9.13
C GLY A 107 -14.84 0.04 -8.67
N TRP A 108 -14.70 0.82 -7.61
CA TRP A 108 -13.40 1.21 -7.06
C TRP A 108 -12.55 0.04 -6.56
N LEU A 109 -13.16 -1.02 -6.01
CA LEU A 109 -12.44 -2.18 -5.48
C LEU A 109 -11.71 -2.92 -6.61
N TYR A 110 -12.36 -3.06 -7.77
CA TYR A 110 -11.76 -3.61 -8.98
C TYR A 110 -10.53 -2.81 -9.40
N TRP A 111 -10.66 -1.50 -9.57
CA TRP A 111 -9.55 -0.64 -10.02
C TRP A 111 -8.38 -0.62 -9.04
N ARG A 112 -8.65 -0.65 -7.73
CA ARG A 112 -7.63 -0.79 -6.70
C ARG A 112 -6.89 -2.12 -6.82
N ALA A 113 -7.61 -3.22 -6.97
CA ALA A 113 -7.02 -4.55 -7.12
C ALA A 113 -6.21 -4.67 -8.42
N TYR A 114 -6.72 -4.11 -9.53
CA TYR A 114 -6.04 -4.03 -10.81
C TYR A 114 -4.71 -3.28 -10.69
N ARG A 115 -4.72 -2.08 -10.10
CA ARG A 115 -3.52 -1.26 -9.90
C ARG A 115 -2.49 -1.97 -9.03
N LEU A 116 -2.95 -2.65 -7.97
CA LEU A 116 -2.07 -3.41 -7.10
C LEU A 116 -1.43 -4.61 -7.81
N ARG A 117 -2.16 -5.32 -8.67
CA ARG A 117 -1.62 -6.40 -9.52
C ARG A 117 -0.56 -5.86 -10.47
N GLN A 118 -0.83 -4.72 -11.11
CA GLN A 118 0.13 -4.04 -11.99
C GLN A 118 1.43 -3.68 -11.24
N LEU A 119 1.33 -3.06 -10.07
CA LEU A 119 2.51 -2.68 -9.26
C LEU A 119 3.32 -3.90 -8.79
N ARG A 120 2.66 -4.99 -8.39
CA ARG A 120 3.37 -6.23 -8.05
C ARG A 120 4.13 -6.79 -9.24
N GLN A 121 3.53 -6.72 -10.44
CA GLN A 121 4.17 -7.18 -11.66
C GLN A 121 5.36 -6.29 -12.05
N THR A 122 5.24 -4.96 -11.97
CA THR A 122 6.37 -4.06 -12.21
C THR A 122 7.51 -4.31 -11.23
N HIS A 123 7.22 -4.43 -9.92
CA HIS A 123 8.23 -4.76 -8.92
C HIS A 123 8.88 -6.12 -9.16
N ARG A 124 8.10 -7.13 -9.57
CA ARG A 124 8.63 -8.46 -9.94
C ARG A 124 9.58 -8.34 -11.13
N ILE A 125 9.18 -7.64 -12.18
CA ILE A 125 10.01 -7.43 -13.38
C ILE A 125 11.29 -6.68 -12.99
N GLU A 126 11.20 -5.61 -12.21
CA GLU A 126 12.37 -4.83 -11.75
C GLU A 126 13.36 -5.68 -10.95
N ARG A 127 12.87 -6.53 -10.06
CA ARG A 127 13.72 -7.48 -9.32
C ARG A 127 14.42 -8.47 -10.25
N LEU A 128 13.73 -8.96 -11.27
CA LEU A 128 14.31 -9.92 -12.23
C LEU A 128 15.29 -9.24 -13.20
N LYS A 129 15.06 -7.97 -13.57
CA LYS A 129 15.98 -7.17 -14.41
C LYS A 129 17.40 -7.10 -13.84
N GLN A 130 17.54 -7.05 -12.51
CA GLN A 130 18.84 -7.04 -11.84
C GLN A 130 19.52 -8.42 -11.80
N LYS A 131 18.74 -9.50 -11.81
CA LYS A 131 19.26 -10.88 -11.73
C LYS A 131 19.75 -11.40 -13.08
N PHE A 132 19.06 -11.05 -14.17
CA PHE A 132 19.42 -11.53 -15.50
C PHE A 132 20.33 -10.51 -16.21
N ILE A 133 21.64 -10.58 -15.94
CA ILE A 133 22.66 -9.78 -16.65
C ILE A 133 22.53 -9.98 -18.16
N ASN A 134 22.35 -11.23 -18.60
CA ASN A 134 22.28 -11.59 -20.02
C ASN A 134 21.03 -11.05 -20.74
N LEU A 135 20.00 -10.62 -20.00
CA LEU A 135 18.80 -10.04 -20.59
C LEU A 135 18.94 -8.53 -20.81
N GLN A 136 20.02 -7.90 -20.31
CA GLN A 136 20.26 -6.45 -20.42
C GLN A 136 20.22 -5.92 -21.85
N ASP A 137 20.64 -6.74 -22.82
CA ASP A 137 20.71 -6.35 -24.22
C ASP A 137 19.54 -6.83 -25.10
N SER A 138 18.53 -7.50 -24.51
CA SER A 138 17.40 -8.01 -25.30
C SER A 138 16.65 -6.86 -26.03
N PRO A 139 16.31 -7.02 -27.33
CA PRO A 139 15.58 -6.01 -28.10
C PRO A 139 14.27 -5.55 -27.47
N THR A 140 13.55 -6.45 -26.78
CA THR A 140 12.32 -6.12 -26.05
C THR A 140 12.58 -5.20 -24.86
N MET A 141 13.73 -5.35 -24.18
CA MET A 141 14.06 -4.48 -23.06
C MET A 141 14.46 -3.08 -23.52
N ARG A 142 15.22 -2.97 -24.62
CA ARG A 142 15.52 -1.68 -25.26
C ARG A 142 14.24 -0.95 -25.70
N ARG A 143 13.26 -1.69 -26.23
CA ARG A 143 11.95 -1.15 -26.64
C ARG A 143 11.11 -0.61 -25.48
N SER A 144 11.27 -1.16 -24.26
CA SER A 144 10.57 -0.69 -23.07
C SER A 144 10.99 0.70 -22.59
N GLY A 145 11.98 1.34 -23.22
CA GLY A 145 12.52 2.63 -22.80
C GLY A 145 13.40 2.55 -21.54
N TYR A 146 13.75 1.34 -21.08
CA TYR A 146 14.63 1.14 -19.94
C TYR A 146 16.05 1.57 -20.30
N ARG A 147 16.38 2.85 -20.05
CA ARG A 147 17.75 3.25 -19.78
C ARG A 147 18.07 2.70 -18.40
N GLY A 148 18.65 1.50 -18.35
CA GLY A 148 19.22 1.00 -17.11
C GLY A 148 20.03 2.13 -16.49
N LYS A 149 19.82 2.40 -15.20
CA LYS A 149 20.87 3.10 -14.47
C LYS A 149 22.09 2.21 -14.65
N LYS A 150 22.98 2.56 -15.58
CA LYS A 150 24.33 2.05 -15.60
C LYS A 150 24.91 2.58 -14.30
N ALA A 151 24.63 1.90 -13.20
CA ALA A 151 25.48 1.94 -12.04
C ALA A 151 26.76 1.33 -12.57
N SER A 152 27.72 2.19 -12.88
CA SER A 152 29.05 1.81 -13.30
C SER A 152 29.67 1.00 -12.16
N LEU A 153 29.42 -0.30 -12.17
CA LEU A 153 30.06 -1.25 -11.25
C LEU A 153 31.49 -1.58 -11.73
N TYR A 154 31.87 -1.08 -12.92
CA TYR A 154 33.17 -1.27 -13.56
C TYR A 154 33.88 0.05 -13.92
N GLU A 155 33.50 1.16 -13.28
CA GLU A 155 34.35 2.36 -13.23
C GLU A 155 34.97 2.43 -11.82
N VAL A 156 35.84 1.47 -11.53
CA VAL A 156 36.81 1.51 -10.44
C VAL A 156 38.19 1.37 -11.07
#